data_AF-A0A1G9G503-F1
#
_entry.id   AF-A0A1G9G503-F1
#
_cell.length_a   1.000
_cell.length_b   1.000
_cell.length_c   1.000
_cell.angle_alpha   90.00
_cell.angle_beta   90.00
_cell.angle_gamma   90.00
#
_symmetry.space_group_name_H-M   'P 1'
#
loop_
_entity.id
_entity.type
_entity.pdbx_description
1 polymer ?
#
loop_
_entity_poly.entity_id
_entity_poly.type
_entity_poly.pdbx_seq_one_letter_code
_entity_poly.pdbx_strand_id
1 'polypeptide(L)'
;MKRLLTVIATLLILGGCSSWHNSNIVDPAQRNKILAKDKAFCRQRAEQQVPIGSETDGAPPEPTTYQAEFSGNYAQANTFDKCMTGRGWYKK
;
A
#
# COMPACT_ATOMS: atom_id res chain seq x y z
N MET A 1 5.72 -7.43 31.19
CA MET A 1 6.67 -7.32 30.06
C MET A 1 6.61 -8.50 29.09
N LYS A 2 6.68 -9.77 29.54
CA LYS A 2 6.62 -10.95 28.63
C LYS A 2 5.39 -11.00 27.71
N ARG A 3 4.20 -10.66 28.23
CA ARG A 3 2.94 -10.66 27.46
C ARG A 3 2.88 -9.59 26.36
N LEU A 4 3.55 -8.45 26.55
CA LEU A 4 3.57 -7.36 25.56
C LEU A 4 4.44 -7.75 24.35
N LEU A 5 5.57 -8.42 24.59
CA LEU A 5 6.44 -8.97 23.55
C LEU A 5 5.73 -10.02 22.69
N THR A 6 4.86 -10.83 23.31
CA THR A 6 4.09 -11.85 22.59
C THR A 6 3.08 -11.20 21.65
N VAL A 7 2.37 -10.15 22.10
CA VAL A 7 1.38 -9.45 21.26
C VAL A 7 2.05 -8.75 20.07
N ILE A 8 3.20 -8.10 20.28
CA ILE A 8 3.96 -7.46 19.20
C ILE A 8 4.45 -8.50 18.17
N ALA A 9 4.96 -9.65 18.62
CA ALA A 9 5.41 -10.72 17.74
C ALA A 9 4.26 -11.28 16.89
N THR A 10 3.07 -11.48 17.45
CA THR A 10 1.91 -11.99 16.71
C THR A 10 1.38 -10.98 15.69
N LEU A 11 1.43 -9.68 15.99
CA LEU A 11 1.02 -8.61 15.07
C LEU A 11 1.96 -8.51 13.84
N LEU A 12 3.25 -8.82 14.00
CA LEU A 12 4.20 -8.86 12.89
C LEU A 12 4.00 -10.05 11.95
N ILE A 13 3.39 -11.14 12.42
CA ILE A 13 3.12 -12.35 11.61
C ILE A 13 1.80 -12.21 10.82
N LEU A 14 0.80 -11.51 11.38
CA LEU A 14 -0.51 -11.31 10.75
C LEU A 14 -0.55 -10.16 9.73
N GLY A 15 0.44 -9.27 9.77
CA GLY A 15 0.68 -8.30 8.70
C GLY A 15 1.27 -9.03 7.49
N GLY A 16 0.43 -9.77 6.76
CA GLY A 16 0.80 -10.63 5.65
C GLY A 16 2.00 -10.11 4.87
N CYS A 17 3.11 -10.85 4.97
CA CYS A 17 4.31 -10.62 4.18
C CYS A 17 4.00 -10.95 2.72
N SER A 18 3.23 -10.12 2.02
CA SER A 18 3.17 -10.16 0.57
C SER A 18 4.61 -10.00 0.06
N SER A 19 5.16 -11.10 -0.45
CA SER A 19 6.58 -11.16 -0.81
C SER A 19 6.74 -10.52 -2.17
N TRP A 20 7.11 -9.24 -2.18
CA TRP A 20 7.41 -8.53 -3.42
C TRP A 20 8.74 -9.01 -3.99
N HIS A 21 8.74 -9.52 -5.20
CA HIS A 21 9.92 -10.01 -5.90
C HIS A 21 10.29 -9.08 -7.06
N ASN A 22 11.58 -8.79 -7.24
CA ASN A 22 12.08 -7.99 -8.34
C ASN A 22 13.44 -8.57 -8.77
N SER A 23 13.49 -9.14 -9.97
CA SER A 23 14.67 -9.80 -10.54
C SER A 23 15.71 -8.81 -11.09
N ASN A 24 15.36 -7.53 -11.20
CA ASN A 24 16.24 -6.50 -11.75
C ASN A 24 17.18 -5.90 -10.69
N ILE A 25 17.03 -6.30 -9.42
CA ILE A 25 17.91 -5.88 -8.34
C ILE A 25 19.20 -6.69 -8.39
N VAL A 26 20.27 -6.05 -8.88
CA VAL A 26 21.60 -6.67 -9.03
C VAL A 26 22.26 -6.94 -7.68
N ASP A 27 22.11 -6.03 -6.72
CA ASP A 27 22.66 -6.17 -5.36
C ASP A 27 21.55 -6.58 -4.37
N PRO A 28 21.52 -7.85 -3.92
CA PRO A 28 20.52 -8.33 -2.97
C PRO A 28 20.55 -7.57 -1.63
N ALA A 29 21.70 -7.03 -1.22
CA ALA A 29 21.82 -6.26 0.02
C ALA A 29 21.01 -4.95 -0.05
N GLN A 30 20.84 -4.38 -1.25
CA GLN A 30 20.04 -3.18 -1.47
C GLN A 30 18.55 -3.44 -1.67
N ARG A 31 18.14 -4.70 -1.92
CA ARG A 31 16.76 -5.07 -2.23
C ARG A 31 15.76 -4.46 -1.26
N ASN A 32 15.98 -4.58 0.05
CA ASN A 32 15.03 -4.11 1.06
C ASN A 32 14.96 -2.58 1.11
N LYS A 33 16.10 -1.91 0.93
CA LYS A 33 16.17 -0.44 0.86
C LYS A 33 15.41 0.09 -0.36
N ILE A 34 15.59 -0.54 -1.52
CA ILE A 34 14.90 -0.19 -2.76
C ILE A 34 13.41 -0.48 -2.63
N LEU A 35 13.03 -1.64 -2.08
CA LEU A 35 11.64 -1.98 -1.81
C LEU A 35 10.96 -0.94 -0.91
N ALA A 36 11.61 -0.53 0.18
CA ALA A 36 11.05 0.48 1.08
C ALA A 36 10.85 1.83 0.38
N LYS A 37 11.84 2.27 -0.41
CA LYS A 37 11.76 3.51 -1.20
C LYS A 37 10.62 3.46 -2.22
N ASP A 38 10.51 2.37 -2.96
CA ASP A 38 9.48 2.19 -3.99
C ASP A 38 8.08 2.09 -3.39
N LYS A 39 7.93 1.37 -2.26
CA LYS A 39 6.67 1.34 -1.51
C LYS A 39 6.25 2.73 -1.05
N ALA A 40 7.16 3.53 -0.50
CA ALA A 40 6.85 4.89 -0.07
C ALA A 40 6.41 5.77 -1.25
N PHE A 41 7.12 5.72 -2.37
CA PHE A 41 6.76 6.43 -3.59
C PHE A 41 5.38 6.00 -4.12
N CYS A 42 5.13 4.69 -4.22
CA CYS A 42 3.87 4.18 -4.75
C CYS A 42 2.68 4.43 -3.80
N ARG A 43 2.90 4.47 -2.48
CA ARG A 43 1.87 4.91 -1.51
C ARG A 43 1.50 6.37 -1.73
N GLN A 44 2.49 7.26 -1.79
CA GLN A 44 2.26 8.68 -2.06
C GLN A 44 1.50 8.87 -3.38
N ARG A 45 1.83 8.10 -4.42
CA ARG A 45 1.11 8.13 -5.70
C ARG A 45 -0.33 7.63 -5.59
N ALA A 46 -0.58 6.57 -4.82
CA ALA A 46 -1.92 6.04 -4.60
C ALA A 46 -2.79 7.02 -3.79
N GLU A 47 -2.21 7.66 -2.78
CA GLU A 47 -2.84 8.71 -1.96
C GLU A 47 -3.15 9.97 -2.78
N GLN A 48 -2.37 10.29 -3.81
CA GLN A 48 -2.67 11.40 -4.73
C GLN A 48 -3.78 11.07 -5.75
N GLN A 49 -4.12 9.79 -5.93
CA GLN A 49 -5.22 9.34 -6.78
C GLN A 49 -6.49 9.04 -5.98
N VAL A 50 -6.80 9.88 -4.99
CA VAL A 50 -8.17 9.95 -4.46
C VAL A 50 -9.09 10.32 -5.63
N PRO A 51 -10.27 9.68 -5.79
CA PRO A 51 -11.21 10.05 -6.83
C PRO A 51 -11.50 11.55 -6.76
N ILE A 52 -11.27 12.25 -7.88
CA ILE A 52 -11.80 13.60 -8.09
C ILE A 52 -13.32 13.46 -7.97
N GLY A 53 -13.88 13.93 -6.85
CA GLY A 53 -15.25 13.68 -6.43
C GLY A 53 -15.52 14.14 -4.99
N SER A 54 -14.48 14.27 -4.16
CA SER A 54 -14.57 15.02 -2.92
C SER A 54 -14.32 16.51 -3.19
N GLU A 55 -15.42 17.23 -3.40
CA GLU A 55 -15.60 18.66 -3.16
C GLU A 55 -14.85 19.67 -4.05
N THR A 56 -15.55 20.15 -5.09
CA THR A 56 -15.29 21.50 -5.62
C THR A 56 -16.44 22.49 -5.43
N ASP A 57 -17.58 22.08 -4.85
CA ASP A 57 -18.79 22.94 -4.79
C ASP A 57 -19.48 22.98 -3.40
N GLY A 58 -18.73 22.94 -2.30
CA GLY A 58 -19.25 23.27 -0.96
C GLY A 58 -20.33 22.36 -0.38
N ALA A 59 -20.55 21.17 -0.95
CA ALA A 59 -21.38 20.12 -0.36
C ALA A 59 -20.54 19.26 0.61
N PRO A 60 -21.08 18.80 1.75
CA PRO A 60 -20.37 17.92 2.66
C PRO A 60 -19.92 16.64 1.94
N PRO A 61 -18.78 16.03 2.31
CA PRO A 61 -18.32 14.83 1.65
C PRO A 61 -19.16 13.71 2.22
N GLU A 62 -20.09 13.17 1.44
CA GLU A 62 -20.80 11.95 1.84
C GLU A 62 -20.10 10.72 1.25
N PRO A 63 -19.26 10.00 2.03
CA PRO A 63 -19.10 8.57 1.83
C PRO A 63 -20.15 7.86 2.70
N THR A 64 -21.41 7.82 2.28
CA THR A 64 -22.48 7.18 3.08
C THR A 64 -22.71 5.70 2.78
N THR A 65 -21.83 5.04 2.02
CA THR A 65 -21.91 3.58 1.82
C THR A 65 -20.55 2.90 1.95
N TYR A 66 -20.51 1.78 2.68
CA TYR A 66 -19.38 0.85 2.75
C TYR A 66 -18.82 0.49 1.36
N GLN A 67 -19.68 0.45 0.34
CA GLN A 67 -19.30 0.22 -1.05
C GLN A 67 -18.44 1.34 -1.65
N ALA A 68 -18.72 2.61 -1.33
CA ALA A 68 -17.90 3.73 -1.78
C ALA A 68 -16.50 3.68 -1.14
N GLU A 69 -16.41 3.46 0.17
CA GLU A 69 -15.12 3.28 0.86
C GLU A 69 -14.36 2.06 0.34
N PHE A 70 -15.04 0.93 0.14
CA PHE A 70 -14.45 -0.27 -0.44
C PHE A 70 -13.93 0.00 -1.85
N SER A 71 -14.70 0.72 -2.69
CA SER A 71 -14.28 1.06 -4.06
C SER A 71 -13.08 2.01 -4.10
N GLY A 72 -13.02 2.99 -3.19
CA GLY A 72 -11.90 3.90 -3.03
C GLY A 72 -10.65 3.17 -2.55
N ASN A 73 -10.78 2.33 -1.52
CA ASN A 73 -9.69 1.49 -1.02
C ASN A 73 -9.18 0.51 -2.08
N TYR A 74 -10.09 -0.08 -2.87
CA TYR A 74 -9.75 -0.96 -3.99
C TYR A 74 -9.02 -0.21 -5.10
N ALA A 75 -9.47 0.99 -5.48
CA ALA A 75 -8.81 1.83 -6.48
C ALA A 75 -7.39 2.22 -6.04
N GLN A 76 -7.21 2.62 -4.79
CA GLN A 76 -5.90 2.95 -4.23
C GLN A 76 -4.98 1.72 -4.18
N ALA A 77 -5.48 0.56 -3.76
CA ALA A 77 -4.72 -0.68 -3.76
C ALA A 77 -4.30 -1.09 -5.19
N ASN A 78 -5.17 -0.92 -6.18
CA ASN A 78 -4.88 -1.18 -7.59
C ASN A 78 -3.82 -0.21 -8.14
N THR A 79 -3.90 1.09 -7.81
CA THR A 79 -2.88 2.07 -8.20
C THR A 79 -1.53 1.76 -7.58
N PHE A 80 -1.52 1.40 -6.29
CA PHE A 80 -0.30 0.97 -5.61
C PHE A 80 0.31 -0.26 -6.29
N ASP A 81 -0.49 -1.29 -6.56
CA ASP A 81 -0.02 -2.51 -7.19
C ASP A 81 0.51 -2.26 -8.61
N LYS A 82 -0.21 -1.49 -9.44
CA LYS A 82 0.24 -1.09 -10.78
C LYS A 82 1.56 -0.32 -10.73
N CYS A 83 1.70 0.60 -9.77
CA CYS A 83 2.94 1.34 -9.56
C CYS A 83 4.10 0.41 -9.20
N MET A 84 3.88 -0.53 -8.27
CA MET A 84 4.89 -1.51 -7.86
C MET A 84 5.31 -2.42 -9.04
N THR A 85 4.35 -2.93 -9.81
CA THR A 85 4.61 -3.75 -11.01
C THR A 85 5.35 -2.99 -12.10
N GLY A 86 4.99 -1.73 -12.36
CA GLY A 86 5.73 -0.87 -13.30
C GLY A 86 7.19 -0.63 -12.89
N ARG A 87 7.51 -0.76 -11.59
CA ARG A 87 8.88 -0.69 -11.05
C ARG A 87 9.58 -2.05 -10.99
N GLY A 88 8.96 -3.09 -11.55
CA GLY A 88 9.50 -4.46 -11.63
C GLY A 88 9.23 -5.32 -10.40
N TRP A 89 8.33 -4.90 -9.50
CA TRP A 89 7.94 -5.71 -8.35
C TRP A 89 6.68 -6.55 -8.62
N TYR A 90 6.76 -7.84 -8.32
CA TYR A 90 5.66 -8.79 -8.48
C TYR A 90 5.36 -9.47 -7.16
N LYS A 91 4.09 -9.65 -6.82
CA LYS A 91 3.71 -10.42 -5.62
C LYS A 91 3.97 -11.91 -5.89
N LYS A 92 4.66 -12.57 -4.96
CA LYS A 92 4.70 -14.03 -4.84
C LYS A 92 3.79 -14.49 -3.71
#